data_AF-A0A451AHH7-F1
#
_entry.id   AF-A0A451AHH7-F1
#
_cell.length_a   1.000
_cell.length_b   1.000
_cell.length_c   1.000
_cell.angle_alpha   90.00
_cell.angle_beta   90.00
_cell.angle_gamma   90.00
#
_symmetry.space_group_name_H-M   'P 1'
#
loop_
_entity.id
_entity.type
_entity.pdbx_description
1 polymer ?
#
loop_
_entity_poly.entity_id
_entity_poly.type
_entity_poly.pdbx_seq_one_letter_code
_entity_poly.pdbx_strand_id
1 'polypeptide(L)'
;MSNLPDSGETARSVIRQVETQLQTLDPSAFSPSAFSPSAFSPSAFSPSAFSPSAFKTLEAKIGEYVNEFVNESVKVSRRHQADTVSAAHIERASEYLVANTSRRIYRHMGTAGGVLLGAAISNILAMSSVGQYTGGGAILSTTLGIIGAFMIALPMAKD
;
A
#
# COMPACT_ATOMS: atom_id res chain seq x y z
N MET A 1 6.88 -12.92 72.29
CA MET A 1 7.56 -11.61 72.26
C MET A 1 8.08 -11.36 70.85
N SER A 2 7.61 -10.28 70.25
CA SER A 2 8.02 -9.73 68.95
C SER A 2 9.49 -9.32 68.95
N ASN A 3 10.30 -9.91 68.06
CA ASN A 3 11.61 -9.36 67.74
C ASN A 3 11.39 -8.13 66.87
N LEU A 4 11.52 -6.96 67.49
CA LEU A 4 11.47 -5.66 66.83
C LEU A 4 12.68 -5.58 65.88
N PRO A 5 12.51 -5.36 64.57
CA PRO A 5 13.64 -5.22 63.67
C PRO A 5 14.41 -3.95 64.05
N ASP A 6 15.71 -4.10 64.30
CA ASP A 6 16.62 -3.01 64.61
C ASP A 6 16.66 -2.04 63.43
N SER A 7 16.19 -0.81 63.64
CA SER A 7 16.04 0.22 62.60
C SER A 7 17.38 0.55 61.92
N GLY A 8 18.50 0.30 62.62
CA GLY A 8 19.85 0.45 62.09
C GLY A 8 20.19 -0.54 60.96
N GLU A 9 19.72 -1.78 61.03
CA GLU A 9 19.95 -2.77 59.98
C GLU A 9 19.11 -2.49 58.74
N THR A 10 17.86 -2.05 58.92
CA THR A 10 16.97 -1.70 57.81
C THR A 10 17.53 -0.50 57.04
N ALA A 11 18.02 0.52 57.73
CA ALA A 11 18.65 1.68 57.10
C ALA A 11 19.90 1.30 56.30
N ARG A 12 20.76 0.42 56.85
CA ARG A 12 21.96 -0.07 56.15
C ARG A 12 21.64 -0.89 54.91
N SER A 13 20.59 -1.70 54.96
CA SER A 13 20.11 -2.47 53.80
C SER A 13 19.65 -1.54 52.68
N VAL A 14 18.87 -0.50 53.01
CA VAL A 14 18.39 0.47 52.00
C VAL A 14 19.56 1.24 51.39
N ILE A 15 20.54 1.68 52.19
CA ILE A 15 21.72 2.40 51.68
C ILE A 15 22.52 1.53 50.71
N ARG A 16 22.79 0.26 51.05
CA ARG A 16 23.48 -0.66 50.12
C ARG A 16 22.70 -0.89 48.84
N GLN A 17 21.37 -0.97 48.93
CA GLN A 17 20.52 -1.20 47.76
C GLN A 17 20.52 0.02 46.84
N VAL A 18 20.51 1.23 47.38
CA VAL A 18 20.65 2.47 46.60
C VAL A 18 22.05 2.55 45.96
N GLU A 19 23.10 2.17 46.69
CA GLU A 19 24.48 2.19 46.19
C GLU A 19 24.72 1.18 45.06
N THR A 20 24.15 -0.03 45.16
CA THR A 20 24.19 -1.02 44.08
C THR A 20 23.43 -0.55 42.85
N GLN A 21 22.28 0.11 43.01
CA GLN A 21 21.56 0.70 41.87
C GLN A 21 22.38 1.79 41.19
N LEU A 22 23.07 2.64 41.95
CA LEU A 22 23.91 3.69 41.40
C LEU A 22 25.10 3.14 40.59
N GLN A 23 25.68 2.02 41.03
CA GLN A 23 26.79 1.35 40.33
C GLN A 23 26.39 0.70 39.00
N THR A 24 25.10 0.38 38.79
CA THR A 24 24.60 -0.19 37.53
C THR A 24 24.37 0.84 36.42
N LEU A 25 24.46 2.13 36.74
CA LEU A 25 24.38 3.20 35.75
C LEU A 25 25.72 3.27 35.00
N ASP A 26 25.80 2.64 33.83
CA ASP A 26 26.97 2.74 32.97
C ASP A 26 27.06 4.16 32.37
N PRO A 27 28.03 4.99 32.79
CA PRO A 27 28.16 6.37 32.29
C PRO A 27 28.53 6.40 30.80
N SER A 28 29.02 5.29 30.24
CA SER A 28 29.42 5.17 28.83
C SER A 28 28.23 5.29 27.87
N ALA A 29 27.02 4.94 28.32
CA ALA A 29 25.79 5.11 27.54
C ALA A 29 25.44 6.58 27.26
N PHE A 30 25.94 7.50 28.09
CA PHE A 30 25.79 8.95 27.90
C PHE A 30 27.05 9.60 27.33
N SER A 31 27.99 8.82 26.81
CA SER A 31 29.17 9.37 26.14
C SER A 31 28.78 10.13 24.86
N PRO A 32 29.42 11.28 24.56
CA PRO A 32 29.12 12.07 23.37
C PRO A 32 29.33 11.29 22.06
N SER A 33 30.13 10.23 22.10
CA SER A 33 30.31 9.25 21.01
C SER A 33 29.03 8.50 20.64
N ALA A 34 28.12 8.23 21.59
CA ALA A 34 26.82 7.61 21.30
C ALA A 34 25.90 8.54 20.49
N PHE A 35 26.15 9.85 20.56
CA PHE A 35 25.46 10.88 19.77
C PHE A 35 26.30 11.36 18.59
N SER A 36 27.26 10.55 18.13
CA SER A 36 28.11 10.93 17.00
C SER A 36 27.28 11.11 15.73
N PRO A 37 27.46 12.20 14.97
CA PRO A 37 26.73 12.48 13.73
C PRO A 37 26.94 11.41 12.65
N SER A 38 27.95 10.55 12.79
CA SER A 38 28.16 9.38 11.93
C SER A 38 26.99 8.38 11.96
N ALA A 39 26.25 8.29 13.08
CA ALA A 39 25.03 7.48 13.18
C ALA A 39 23.88 8.07 12.35
N PHE A 40 23.95 9.36 12.02
CA PHE A 40 23.00 10.09 11.18
C PHE A 40 23.61 10.37 9.80
N SER A 41 24.35 9.42 9.25
CA SER A 41 24.95 9.60 7.92
C SER A 41 23.84 9.76 6.85
N PRO A 42 23.87 10.85 6.06
CA PRO A 42 22.87 11.12 5.02
C PRO A 42 22.90 10.11 3.86
N SER A 43 23.87 9.19 3.83
CA SER A 43 23.91 8.07 2.88
C SER A 43 22.69 7.13 2.96
N ALA A 44 21.99 7.09 4.11
CA ALA A 44 20.70 6.41 4.24
C ALA A 44 19.57 7.12 3.46
N PHE A 45 19.72 8.41 3.19
CA PHE A 45 18.85 9.21 2.33
C PHE A 45 19.48 9.33 0.95
N SER A 46 19.69 8.20 0.28
CA SER A 46 20.04 8.22 -1.14
C SER A 46 18.88 8.86 -1.92
N PRO A 47 19.09 9.97 -2.66
CA PRO A 47 18.02 10.69 -3.37
C PRO A 47 17.48 9.94 -4.60
N SER A 48 17.79 8.65 -4.75
CA SER A 48 17.28 7.81 -5.84
C SER A 48 16.03 7.04 -5.39
N ALA A 49 15.01 7.76 -4.89
CA ALA A 49 13.70 7.17 -4.63
C ALA A 49 12.97 6.79 -5.95
N PHE A 50 13.39 7.39 -7.07
CA PHE A 50 12.86 7.10 -8.40
C PHE A 50 13.93 6.48 -9.29
N SER A 51 13.62 5.32 -9.86
CA SER A 51 14.35 4.80 -11.00
C SER A 51 14.07 5.66 -12.23
N PRO A 52 15.01 5.76 -13.20
CA PRO A 52 14.77 6.46 -14.47
C PRO A 52 13.54 5.93 -15.22
N SER A 53 13.21 4.64 -15.07
CA SER A 53 12.01 4.03 -15.64
C SER A 53 10.73 4.52 -14.96
N ALA A 54 10.71 4.61 -13.62
CA ALA A 54 9.57 5.14 -12.88
C ALA A 54 9.28 6.61 -13.24
N PHE A 55 10.33 7.42 -13.44
CA PHE A 55 10.19 8.80 -13.88
C PHE A 55 9.55 8.90 -15.28
N LYS A 56 10.00 8.10 -16.24
CA LYS A 56 9.39 8.05 -17.58
C LYS A 56 7.93 7.61 -17.56
N THR A 57 7.59 6.63 -16.72
CA THR A 57 6.20 6.19 -16.54
C THR A 57 5.33 7.30 -15.94
N LEU A 58 5.88 8.05 -14.98
CA LEU A 58 5.18 9.19 -14.39
C LEU A 58 4.94 10.29 -15.43
N GLU A 59 5.97 10.64 -16.22
CA GLU A 59 5.87 11.64 -17.29
C GLU A 59 4.79 11.26 -18.32
N ALA A 60 4.76 10.00 -18.76
CA ALA A 60 3.73 9.50 -19.66
C ALA A 60 2.31 9.60 -19.08
N LYS A 61 2.13 9.23 -17.80
CA LYS A 61 0.84 9.33 -17.10
C LYS A 61 0.37 10.77 -16.94
N ILE A 62 1.28 11.68 -16.65
CA ILE A 62 0.96 13.12 -16.56
C ILE A 62 0.49 13.63 -17.92
N GLY A 63 1.20 13.28 -19.00
CA GLY A 63 0.81 13.65 -20.36
C GLY A 63 -0.58 13.11 -20.75
N GLU A 64 -0.87 11.84 -20.43
CA GLU A 64 -2.18 11.22 -20.66
C GLU A 64 -3.29 11.95 -19.89
N TYR A 65 -3.06 12.21 -18.60
CA TYR A 65 -4.01 12.92 -17.74
C TYR A 65 -4.32 14.33 -18.24
N VAL A 66 -3.29 15.10 -18.63
CA VAL A 66 -3.47 16.46 -19.15
C VAL A 66 -4.29 16.45 -20.44
N ASN A 67 -4.04 15.50 -21.35
CA ASN A 67 -4.79 15.38 -22.59
C ASN A 67 -6.27 15.01 -22.34
N GLU A 68 -6.54 14.04 -21.47
CA GLU A 68 -7.92 13.66 -21.10
C GLU A 68 -8.66 14.82 -20.42
N PHE A 69 -7.96 15.54 -19.53
CA PHE A 69 -8.48 16.71 -18.84
C PHE A 69 -8.84 17.85 -19.79
N VAL A 70 -7.95 18.18 -20.74
CA VAL A 70 -8.22 19.20 -21.76
C VAL A 70 -9.41 18.81 -22.64
N ASN A 71 -9.45 17.55 -23.08
CA ASN A 71 -10.53 17.06 -23.94
C ASN A 71 -11.89 17.10 -23.23
N GLU A 72 -11.96 16.65 -21.99
CA GLU A 72 -13.20 16.72 -21.20
C GLU A 72 -13.57 18.18 -20.86
N SER A 73 -12.61 19.05 -20.58
CA SER A 73 -12.87 20.50 -20.39
C SER A 73 -13.47 21.15 -21.64
N VAL A 74 -12.92 20.85 -22.83
CA VAL A 74 -13.43 21.35 -24.12
C VAL A 74 -14.83 20.80 -24.41
N LYS A 75 -15.06 19.53 -24.11
CA LYS A 75 -16.36 18.87 -24.29
C LYS A 75 -17.43 19.43 -23.36
N VAL A 76 -17.08 19.71 -22.11
CA VAL A 76 -17.96 20.39 -21.15
C VAL A 76 -18.25 21.82 -21.61
N SER A 77 -17.24 22.58 -22.07
CA SER A 77 -17.43 23.93 -22.62
C SER A 77 -18.42 23.96 -23.78
N ARG A 78 -18.30 22.98 -24.70
CA ARG A 78 -19.22 22.85 -25.85
C ARG A 78 -20.66 22.51 -25.45
N ARG A 79 -20.87 21.80 -24.34
CA ARG A 79 -22.24 21.51 -23.82
C ARG A 79 -22.93 22.74 -23.26
N HIS A 80 -22.16 23.75 -22.85
CA HIS A 80 -22.68 25.00 -22.31
C HIS A 80 -22.57 26.18 -23.29
N GLN A 81 -22.27 25.92 -24.58
CA GLN A 81 -22.10 26.95 -25.64
C GLN A 81 -21.13 28.08 -25.24
N ALA A 82 -20.11 27.75 -24.44
CA ALA A 82 -19.12 28.73 -24.00
C ALA A 82 -17.87 28.63 -24.89
N ASP A 83 -17.51 29.73 -25.55
CA ASP A 83 -16.33 29.84 -26.42
C ASP A 83 -15.01 29.94 -25.63
N THR A 84 -15.05 29.92 -24.29
CA THR A 84 -13.86 30.02 -23.43
C THR A 84 -14.01 29.16 -22.16
N VAL A 85 -13.00 28.35 -21.86
CA VAL A 85 -12.98 27.45 -20.68
C VAL A 85 -12.76 28.28 -19.41
N SER A 86 -13.74 28.33 -18.52
CA SER A 86 -13.62 29.03 -17.21
C SER A 86 -13.08 28.12 -16.11
N ALA A 87 -12.46 28.71 -15.08
CA ALA A 87 -11.90 28.01 -13.91
C ALA A 87 -12.93 27.10 -13.20
N ALA A 88 -14.22 27.46 -13.24
CA ALA A 88 -15.29 26.65 -12.64
C ALA A 88 -15.53 25.30 -13.36
N HIS A 89 -15.04 25.14 -14.59
CA HIS A 89 -15.08 23.86 -15.32
C HIS A 89 -13.89 22.97 -14.98
N ILE A 90 -12.74 23.58 -14.67
CA ILE A 90 -11.51 22.89 -14.26
C ILE A 90 -11.72 22.23 -12.88
N GLU A 91 -12.33 22.95 -11.94
CA GLU A 91 -12.65 22.47 -10.59
C GLU A 91 -13.62 21.28 -10.62
N ARG A 92 -14.69 21.35 -11.41
CA ARG A 92 -15.64 20.24 -11.52
C ARG A 92 -15.03 19.02 -12.22
N ALA A 93 -14.17 19.22 -13.21
CA ALA A 93 -13.51 18.13 -13.91
C ALA A 93 -12.49 17.40 -13.02
N SER A 94 -11.78 18.11 -12.13
CA SER A 94 -10.85 17.48 -11.18
C SER A 94 -11.58 16.62 -10.14
N GLU A 95 -12.71 17.08 -9.62
CA GLU A 95 -13.55 16.29 -8.70
C GLU A 95 -14.04 14.99 -9.34
N TYR A 96 -14.48 15.03 -10.61
CA TYR A 96 -14.92 13.84 -11.34
C TYR A 96 -13.77 12.87 -11.66
N LEU A 97 -12.57 13.36 -11.97
CA LEU A 97 -11.42 12.52 -12.29
C LEU A 97 -10.86 11.81 -11.03
N VAL A 98 -10.73 12.52 -9.91
CA VAL A 98 -10.25 11.96 -8.64
C VAL A 98 -11.18 10.88 -8.11
N ALA A 99 -12.50 11.03 -8.29
CA ALA A 99 -13.49 10.05 -7.84
C ALA A 99 -13.71 8.86 -8.80
N ASN A 100 -13.23 8.92 -10.05
CA ASN A 100 -13.60 7.97 -11.11
C ASN A 100 -12.45 7.07 -11.60
N THR A 101 -11.18 7.39 -11.34
CA THR A 101 -10.04 6.53 -11.74
C THR A 101 -10.14 5.12 -11.16
N SER A 102 -10.65 4.96 -9.94
CA SER A 102 -10.83 3.65 -9.32
C SER A 102 -11.98 2.86 -9.96
N ARG A 103 -13.12 3.51 -10.26
CA ARG A 103 -14.34 2.85 -10.77
C ARG A 103 -14.21 2.35 -12.22
N ARG A 104 -13.41 3.01 -13.07
CA ARG A 104 -13.26 2.63 -14.48
C ARG A 104 -12.58 1.26 -14.66
N ILE A 105 -11.61 0.94 -13.79
CA ILE A 105 -10.93 -0.36 -13.80
C ILE A 105 -11.88 -1.47 -13.34
N TYR A 106 -12.69 -1.23 -12.28
CA TYR A 106 -13.65 -2.21 -11.78
C TYR A 106 -14.75 -2.58 -12.79
N ARG A 107 -15.18 -1.66 -13.67
CA ARG A 107 -16.20 -1.94 -14.69
C ARG A 107 -15.80 -3.03 -15.69
N HIS A 108 -14.51 -3.10 -16.04
CA HIS A 108 -13.99 -4.13 -16.96
C HIS A 108 -13.46 -5.36 -16.22
N MET A 109 -13.16 -5.22 -14.92
CA MET A 109 -12.70 -6.31 -14.04
C MET A 109 -13.74 -7.44 -13.98
N GLY A 110 -15.03 -7.11 -13.86
CA GLY A 110 -16.10 -8.11 -13.80
C GLY A 110 -16.28 -8.89 -15.10
N THR A 111 -16.22 -8.22 -16.25
CA THR A 111 -16.33 -8.89 -17.57
C THR A 111 -15.12 -9.77 -17.86
N ALA A 112 -13.91 -9.28 -17.56
CA ALA A 112 -12.68 -10.06 -17.74
C ALA A 112 -12.63 -11.25 -16.77
N GLY A 113 -13.03 -11.05 -15.51
CA GLY A 113 -13.13 -12.10 -14.49
C GLY A 113 -14.14 -13.19 -14.85
N GLY A 114 -15.32 -12.81 -15.39
CA GLY A 114 -16.33 -13.76 -15.85
C GLY A 114 -15.87 -14.63 -17.02
N VAL A 115 -15.18 -14.05 -18.01
CA VAL A 115 -14.60 -14.81 -19.14
C VAL A 115 -13.51 -15.77 -18.66
N LEU A 116 -12.62 -15.30 -17.77
CA LEU A 116 -11.58 -16.13 -17.17
C LEU A 116 -12.14 -17.31 -16.36
N LEU A 117 -13.16 -17.05 -15.53
CA LEU A 117 -13.82 -18.08 -14.73
C LEU A 117 -14.55 -19.09 -15.61
N GLY A 118 -15.25 -18.63 -16.65
CA GLY A 118 -15.91 -19.49 -17.62
C GLY A 118 -14.93 -20.38 -18.38
N ALA A 119 -13.78 -19.82 -18.80
CA ALA A 119 -12.71 -20.59 -19.44
C ALA A 119 -12.12 -21.64 -18.49
N ALA A 120 -11.93 -21.31 -17.21
CA ALA A 120 -11.45 -22.25 -16.20
C ALA A 120 -12.42 -23.43 -16.01
N ILE A 121 -13.71 -23.15 -15.84
CA ILE A 121 -14.75 -24.18 -15.66
C ILE A 121 -14.86 -25.06 -16.92
N SER A 122 -14.86 -24.45 -18.10
CA SER A 122 -14.88 -25.18 -19.38
C SER A 122 -13.68 -26.12 -19.52
N ASN A 123 -12.49 -25.67 -19.13
CA ASN A 123 -11.27 -26.47 -19.18
C ASN A 123 -11.29 -27.64 -18.18
N ILE A 124 -11.82 -27.44 -16.97
CA ILE A 124 -11.98 -28.51 -15.97
C ILE A 124 -12.98 -29.56 -16.47
N LEU A 125 -14.08 -29.12 -17.09
CA LEU A 125 -15.10 -30.03 -17.60
C LEU A 125 -14.59 -30.85 -18.80
N ALA A 126 -13.80 -30.23 -19.69
CA ALA A 126 -13.12 -30.92 -20.77
C ALA A 126 -12.12 -31.97 -20.25
N MET A 127 -11.39 -31.68 -19.17
CA MET A 127 -10.52 -32.67 -18.52
C MET A 127 -11.31 -33.83 -17.89
N SER A 128 -12.47 -33.53 -17.29
CA SER A 128 -13.33 -34.54 -16.69
C SER A 128 -13.99 -35.45 -17.73
N SER A 129 -14.29 -34.96 -18.93
CA SER A 129 -14.92 -35.78 -20.00
C SER A 129 -13.91 -36.67 -20.71
N VAL A 130 -12.66 -36.22 -20.86
CA VAL A 130 -11.58 -36.96 -21.53
C VAL A 130 -10.88 -37.93 -20.56
N GLY A 131 -11.09 -37.80 -19.24
CA GLY A 131 -10.52 -38.70 -18.22
C GLY A 131 -9.00 -38.60 -18.05
N GLN A 132 -8.37 -37.58 -18.65
CA GLN A 132 -6.93 -37.33 -18.59
C GLN A 132 -6.68 -36.05 -17.80
N TYR A 133 -6.58 -36.18 -16.48
CA TYR A 133 -6.17 -35.09 -15.61
C TYR A 133 -4.66 -34.88 -15.74
N THR A 134 -4.25 -34.01 -16.67
CA THR A 134 -2.85 -33.58 -16.74
C THR A 134 -2.60 -32.60 -15.60
N GLY A 135 -1.60 -32.88 -14.75
CA GLY A 135 -1.31 -32.05 -13.57
C GLY A 135 -1.14 -30.57 -13.91
N GLY A 136 -0.53 -30.26 -15.06
CA GLY A 136 -0.33 -28.89 -15.53
C GLY A 136 -1.64 -28.16 -15.87
N GLY A 137 -2.59 -28.79 -16.57
CA GLY A 137 -3.83 -28.11 -16.93
C GLY A 137 -4.86 -28.03 -15.80
N ALA A 138 -4.81 -28.96 -14.83
CA ALA A 138 -5.58 -28.86 -13.59
C ALA A 138 -5.10 -27.68 -12.73
N ILE A 139 -3.79 -27.50 -12.59
CA ILE A 139 -3.20 -26.34 -11.88
C ILE A 139 -3.57 -25.05 -12.60
N LEU A 140 -3.43 -24.98 -13.93
CA LEU A 140 -3.73 -23.78 -14.72
C LEU A 140 -5.20 -23.37 -14.63
N SER A 141 -6.12 -24.33 -14.72
CA SER A 141 -7.55 -24.03 -14.61
C SER A 141 -7.94 -23.59 -13.19
N THR A 142 -7.36 -24.21 -12.17
CA THR A 142 -7.58 -23.81 -10.77
C THR A 142 -7.09 -22.39 -10.50
N THR A 143 -5.89 -22.03 -10.97
CA THR A 143 -5.34 -20.67 -10.79
C THR A 143 -6.15 -19.62 -11.57
N LEU A 144 -6.52 -19.90 -12.83
CA LEU A 144 -7.40 -19.02 -13.60
C LEU A 144 -8.77 -18.84 -12.94
N GLY A 145 -9.34 -19.91 -12.39
CA GLY A 145 -10.63 -19.87 -11.71
C GLY A 145 -10.60 -19.01 -10.45
N ILE A 146 -9.56 -19.14 -9.62
CA ILE A 146 -9.38 -18.32 -8.40
C ILE A 146 -9.24 -16.84 -8.78
N ILE A 147 -8.43 -16.52 -9.79
CA ILE A 147 -8.23 -15.14 -10.25
C ILE A 147 -9.55 -14.56 -10.81
N GLY A 148 -10.26 -15.33 -11.65
CA GLY A 148 -11.54 -14.91 -12.23
C GLY A 148 -12.62 -14.65 -11.17
N ALA A 149 -12.74 -15.55 -10.18
CA ALA A 149 -13.68 -15.39 -9.07
C ALA A 149 -13.34 -14.17 -8.20
N PHE A 150 -12.06 -13.95 -7.91
CA PHE A 150 -11.61 -12.80 -7.12
C PHE A 150 -11.90 -11.47 -7.84
N MET A 151 -11.69 -11.41 -9.16
CA MET A 151 -12.01 -10.22 -9.97
C MET A 151 -13.50 -9.86 -9.96
N ILE A 152 -14.39 -10.84 -9.79
CA ILE A 152 -15.84 -10.64 -9.66
C ILE A 152 -16.22 -10.19 -8.24
N ALA A 153 -15.55 -10.73 -7.23
CA ALA A 153 -15.86 -10.46 -5.82
C ALA A 153 -15.35 -9.09 -5.32
N LEU A 154 -14.22 -8.60 -5.85
CA LEU A 154 -13.60 -7.35 -5.42
C LEU A 154 -14.50 -6.10 -5.52
N PRO A 155 -15.26 -5.88 -6.62
CA PRO A 155 -16.22 -4.78 -6.69
C PRO A 155 -17.34 -4.88 -5.66
N MET A 156 -17.80 -6.09 -5.33
CA MET A 156 -18.93 -6.33 -4.43
C MET A 156 -18.58 -6.18 -2.94
N ALA A 157 -17.30 -6.34 -2.57
CA ALA A 157 -16.87 -6.24 -1.18
C ALA A 157 -16.67 -4.79 -0.69
N LYS A 158 -16.79 -3.80 -1.60
CA LYS A 158 -16.53 -2.39 -1.32
C LYS A 158 -17.78 -1.50 -1.36
N ASP A 159 -18.93 -2.11 -1.64
CA ASP A 159 -20.28 -1.55 -1.47
C ASP A 159 -20.88 -2.08 -0.15
#